data_AF-A0A9D9DPU4-F1
#
_entry.id   AF-A0A9D9DPU4-F1
#
_cell.length_a   1.000
_cell.length_b   1.000
_cell.length_c   1.000
_cell.angle_alpha   90.00
_cell.angle_beta   90.00
_cell.angle_gamma   90.00
#
_symmetry.space_group_name_H-M   'P 1'
#
loop_
_entity.id
_entity.type
_entity.pdbx_description
1 polymer ?
#
loop_
_entity_poly.entity_id
_entity_poly.type
_entity_poly.pdbx_seq_one_letter_code
_entity_poly.pdbx_strand_id
1 'polypeptide(L)'
;MKKIITFILILMLAPVCYSYSLNGFTEQFARKFKTCEPYYEEVSFNANGRVFHDKKQITGWFGDYCGYKQTVRTSGVTLYAACAFTRSQVNTLYNALLIQPKVFGVDNKTQDIWDSYVLNPQNCKLSNKNLFKESTKLDKKYIPRF
;
A
#
# COMPACT_ATOMS: atom_id res chain seq x y z
N MET A 1 -22.96 -51.36 11.45
CA MET A 1 -23.59 -50.02 11.46
C MET A 1 -22.48 -48.99 11.61
N LYS A 2 -22.34 -48.11 10.62
CA LYS A 2 -21.21 -47.17 10.45
C LYS A 2 -21.30 -46.04 11.49
N LYS A 3 -20.28 -45.88 12.34
CA LYS A 3 -20.13 -44.71 13.22
C LYS A 3 -19.33 -43.65 12.47
N ILE A 4 -19.99 -42.57 12.07
CA ILE A 4 -19.40 -41.44 11.36
C ILE A 4 -18.71 -40.55 12.41
N ILE A 5 -17.39 -40.57 12.42
CA ILE A 5 -16.56 -39.67 13.23
C ILE A 5 -16.54 -38.33 12.51
N THR A 6 -17.22 -37.32 13.07
CA THR A 6 -17.22 -35.96 12.52
C THR A 6 -15.99 -35.24 13.05
N PHE A 7 -14.95 -35.17 12.24
CA PHE A 7 -13.74 -34.38 12.52
C PHE A 7 -14.04 -32.92 12.19
N ILE A 8 -14.31 -32.09 13.20
CA ILE A 8 -14.47 -30.65 13.05
C ILE A 8 -13.09 -30.06 12.78
N LEU A 9 -12.77 -29.82 11.51
CA LEU A 9 -11.59 -29.09 11.09
C LEU A 9 -11.83 -27.60 11.41
N ILE A 10 -11.42 -27.17 12.61
CA ILE A 10 -11.37 -25.77 12.99
C ILE A 10 -10.27 -25.13 12.13
N LEU A 11 -10.69 -24.49 11.04
CA LEU A 11 -9.85 -23.65 10.20
C LEU A 11 -9.47 -22.42 11.05
N MET A 12 -8.35 -22.51 11.79
CA MET A 12 -7.77 -21.36 12.47
C MET A 12 -7.37 -20.35 11.39
N LEU A 13 -8.21 -19.34 11.18
CA LEU A 13 -7.81 -18.08 10.55
C LEU A 13 -6.80 -17.43 11.50
N ALA A 14 -5.55 -17.87 11.42
CA ALA A 14 -4.46 -17.15 12.06
C ALA A 14 -4.51 -15.72 11.50
N PRO A 15 -4.63 -14.68 12.35
CA PRO A 15 -4.46 -13.33 11.88
C PRO A 15 -3.07 -13.27 11.25
N VAL A 16 -3.03 -13.07 9.93
CA VAL A 16 -1.77 -12.82 9.23
C VAL A 16 -1.25 -11.54 9.85
N CYS A 17 -0.31 -11.65 10.79
CA CYS A 17 0.42 -10.51 11.31
C CYS A 17 1.23 -9.97 10.13
N TYR A 18 0.64 -9.01 9.43
CA TYR A 18 1.34 -8.20 8.44
C TYR A 18 2.40 -7.41 9.21
N SER A 19 3.64 -7.90 9.19
CA SER A 19 4.78 -7.12 9.63
C SER A 19 4.84 -5.88 8.74
N TYR A 20 4.47 -4.73 9.30
CA TYR A 20 4.63 -3.46 8.60
C TYR A 20 6.12 -3.21 8.43
N SER A 21 6.53 -2.98 7.19
CA SER A 21 7.84 -2.39 7.00
C SER A 21 7.78 -0.91 7.39
N LEU A 22 8.92 -0.36 7.82
CA LEU A 22 8.95 0.98 8.39
C LEU A 22 8.63 2.08 7.35
N ASN A 23 8.55 1.70 6.06
CA ASN A 23 8.27 2.58 4.94
C ASN A 23 6.78 2.70 4.56
N GLY A 24 5.88 2.00 5.25
CA GLY A 24 4.42 2.13 5.04
C GLY A 24 3.82 1.16 4.02
N PHE A 25 4.61 0.19 3.54
CA PHE A 25 4.15 -0.93 2.70
C PHE A 25 4.42 -2.25 3.39
N THR A 26 3.56 -3.26 3.18
CA THR A 26 3.86 -4.61 3.68
C THR A 26 4.89 -5.29 2.79
N GLU A 27 5.65 -6.22 3.35
CA GLU A 27 6.55 -7.05 2.54
C GLU A 27 5.78 -7.86 1.49
N GLN A 28 4.53 -8.26 1.80
CA GLN A 28 3.70 -8.99 0.85
C GLN A 28 3.36 -8.11 -0.36
N PHE A 29 3.02 -6.84 -0.15
CA PHE A 29 2.82 -5.88 -1.24
C PHE A 29 4.09 -5.76 -2.08
N ALA A 30 5.26 -5.57 -1.47
CA ALA A 30 6.52 -5.45 -2.21
C ALA A 30 6.82 -6.69 -3.07
N ARG A 31 6.60 -7.90 -2.52
CA ARG A 31 6.76 -9.16 -3.26
C ARG A 31 5.82 -9.26 -4.45
N LYS A 32 4.54 -8.92 -4.25
CA LYS A 32 3.52 -8.96 -5.32
C LYS A 32 3.75 -7.87 -6.36
N PHE A 33 4.21 -6.70 -5.95
CA PHE A 33 4.50 -5.57 -6.84
C PHE A 33 5.66 -5.87 -7.80
N LYS A 34 6.70 -6.58 -7.35
CA LYS A 34 7.88 -6.96 -8.17
C LYS A 34 7.48 -7.57 -9.51
N THR A 35 6.47 -8.44 -9.50
CA THR A 35 5.99 -9.16 -10.69
C THR A 35 4.68 -8.60 -11.24
N CYS A 36 4.19 -7.48 -10.68
CA CYS A 36 2.85 -6.94 -10.88
C CYS A 36 1.76 -8.02 -10.74
N GLU A 37 1.87 -8.86 -9.71
CA GLU A 37 0.85 -9.86 -9.42
C GLU A 37 -0.38 -9.17 -8.78
N PRO A 38 -1.62 -9.50 -9.21
CA PRO A 38 -2.82 -8.96 -8.60
C PRO A 38 -2.84 -9.15 -7.08
N TYR A 39 -2.98 -8.06 -6.35
CA TYR A 39 -2.92 -8.06 -4.89
C TYR A 39 -3.56 -6.78 -4.36
N TYR A 40 -4.05 -6.81 -3.13
CA TYR A 40 -4.46 -5.60 -2.43
C TYR A 40 -4.11 -5.69 -0.96
N GLU A 41 -3.86 -4.53 -0.36
CA GLU A 41 -3.73 -4.37 1.08
C GLU A 41 -4.54 -3.14 1.52
N GLU A 42 -4.99 -3.18 2.77
CA GLU A 42 -5.70 -2.09 3.39
C GLU A 42 -5.08 -1.77 4.73
N VAL A 43 -4.83 -0.49 4.96
CA VAL A 43 -4.14 0.05 6.12
C VAL A 43 -4.97 1.19 6.66
N SER A 44 -5.15 1.21 7.98
CA SER A 44 -5.71 2.38 8.67
C SER A 44 -4.64 3.03 9.52
N PHE A 45 -4.49 4.34 9.42
CA PHE A 45 -3.52 5.09 10.21
C PHE A 45 -4.08 6.45 10.64
N ASN A 46 -3.51 6.99 11.71
CA ASN A 46 -3.85 8.31 12.21
C ASN A 46 -2.80 9.33 11.75
N ALA A 47 -3.25 10.42 11.14
CA ALA A 47 -2.41 11.57 10.84
C ALA A 47 -3.19 12.87 11.10
N ASN A 48 -2.56 13.85 11.75
CA ASN A 48 -3.17 15.14 12.10
C ASN A 48 -4.55 15.04 12.81
N GLY A 49 -4.73 14.04 13.68
CA GLY A 49 -6.00 13.82 14.39
C GLY A 49 -7.13 13.31 13.48
N ARG A 50 -6.80 12.86 12.27
CA ARG A 50 -7.73 12.26 11.32
C ARG A 50 -7.34 10.80 11.09
N VAL A 51 -8.36 9.94 11.01
CA VAL A 51 -8.21 8.56 10.57
C VAL A 51 -8.18 8.55 9.05
N PHE A 52 -7.19 7.86 8.49
CA PHE A 52 -7.09 7.58 7.07
C PHE A 52 -7.25 6.07 6.87
N HIS A 53 -8.11 5.69 5.91
CA HIS A 53 -8.22 4.32 5.43
C HIS A 53 -7.64 4.27 4.02
N ASP A 54 -6.46 3.68 3.90
CA ASP A 54 -5.71 3.58 2.66
C ASP A 54 -5.75 2.15 2.12
N LYS A 55 -6.29 2.02 0.91
CA LYS A 55 -6.34 0.77 0.16
C LYS A 55 -5.44 0.87 -1.06
N LYS A 56 -4.43 0.02 -1.12
CA LYS A 56 -3.51 -0.10 -2.27
C LYS A 56 -3.85 -1.39 -3.02
N GLN A 57 -3.92 -1.32 -4.34
CA GLN A 57 -4.27 -2.43 -5.21
C GLN A 57 -3.36 -2.50 -6.43
N ILE A 58 -2.76 -3.66 -6.65
CA ILE A 58 -2.09 -4.04 -7.89
C ILE A 58 -3.13 -4.76 -8.73
N THR A 59 -3.42 -4.27 -9.93
CA THR A 59 -4.45 -4.85 -10.79
C THR A 59 -3.91 -5.89 -11.78
N GLY A 60 -2.59 -5.98 -11.94
CA GLY A 60 -1.96 -6.85 -12.92
C GLY A 60 -1.42 -6.12 -14.15
N TRP A 61 -0.75 -6.87 -15.01
CA TRP A 61 -0.26 -6.39 -16.31
C TRP A 61 -1.40 -6.20 -17.31
N PHE A 62 -1.38 -5.07 -18.02
CA PHE A 62 -2.17 -4.78 -19.20
C PHE A 62 -1.20 -4.39 -20.32
N GLY A 63 -0.79 -5.38 -21.13
CA GLY A 63 0.33 -5.22 -22.05
C GLY A 63 1.63 -4.94 -21.29
N ASP A 64 2.27 -3.80 -21.60
CA ASP A 64 3.54 -3.39 -20.98
C ASP A 64 3.42 -2.53 -19.72
N TYR A 65 2.18 -2.31 -19.27
CA TYR A 65 1.89 -1.48 -18.10
C TYR A 65 1.34 -2.31 -16.94
N CYS A 66 1.91 -2.12 -15.77
CA CYS A 66 1.38 -2.61 -14.51
C CYS A 66 0.34 -1.62 -13.99
N GLY A 67 -0.89 -2.09 -13.79
CA GLY A 67 -1.93 -1.26 -13.22
C GLY A 67 -1.86 -1.20 -11.70
N TYR A 68 -2.01 0.00 -11.15
CA TYR A 68 -2.06 0.27 -9.71
C TYR A 68 -3.21 1.20 -9.38
N LYS A 69 -3.92 0.94 -8.29
CA LYS A 69 -4.98 1.80 -7.76
C LYS A 69 -4.73 2.06 -6.28
N GLN A 70 -4.98 3.29 -5.86
CA GLN A 70 -4.98 3.66 -4.45
C GLN A 70 -6.26 4.40 -4.12
N THR A 71 -6.90 4.05 -3.00
CA THR A 71 -8.05 4.76 -2.47
C THR A 71 -7.77 5.15 -1.04
N VAL A 72 -7.79 6.44 -0.76
CA VAL A 72 -7.61 6.98 0.60
C VAL A 72 -8.90 7.63 1.04
N ARG A 73 -9.46 7.19 2.18
CA ARG A 73 -10.68 7.76 2.77
C ARG A 73 -10.35 8.47 4.08
N THR A 74 -10.85 9.68 4.25
CA THR A 74 -10.73 10.43 5.50
C THR A 74 -11.85 11.45 5.62
N SER A 75 -12.45 11.62 6.80
CA SER A 75 -13.43 12.69 7.11
C SER A 75 -14.48 12.97 6.02
N GLY A 76 -15.10 11.92 5.45
CA GLY A 76 -16.12 12.05 4.40
C GLY A 76 -15.58 12.30 2.98
N VAL A 77 -14.27 12.47 2.83
CA VAL A 77 -13.58 12.60 1.54
C VAL A 77 -13.03 11.25 1.09
N THR A 78 -13.24 10.91 -0.17
CA THR A 78 -12.58 9.77 -0.83
C THR A 78 -11.67 10.28 -1.93
N LEU A 79 -10.40 9.92 -1.84
CA LEU A 79 -9.37 10.22 -2.81
C LEU A 79 -9.01 8.96 -3.56
N TYR A 80 -8.91 9.05 -4.89
CA TYR A 80 -8.42 7.97 -5.73
C TYR A 80 -7.19 8.38 -6.54
N ALA A 81 -6.31 7.41 -6.76
CA ALA A 81 -5.29 7.41 -7.80
C ALA A 81 -5.43 6.11 -8.62
N ALA A 82 -5.40 6.24 -9.94
CA ALA A 82 -5.34 5.12 -10.88
C ALA A 82 -4.14 5.31 -11.79
N CYS A 83 -3.20 4.37 -11.74
CA CYS A 83 -1.88 4.47 -12.34
C CYS A 83 -1.59 3.32 -13.30
N ALA A 84 -0.72 3.59 -14.26
CA ALA A 84 -0.15 2.62 -15.18
C ALA A 84 1.37 2.81 -15.22
N PHE A 85 2.12 1.81 -14.78
CA PHE A 85 3.59 1.88 -14.69
C PHE A 85 4.25 0.97 -15.70
N THR A 86 5.23 1.47 -16.45
CA THR A 86 6.03 0.61 -17.36
C THR A 86 6.86 -0.39 -16.56
N ARG A 87 7.38 -1.43 -17.23
CA ARG A 87 8.29 -2.42 -16.60
C ARG A 87 9.50 -1.77 -15.90
N SER A 88 10.09 -0.76 -16.53
CA SER A 88 11.22 -0.01 -15.94
C SER A 88 10.79 0.74 -14.67
N GLN A 89 9.61 1.37 -14.70
CA GLN A 89 9.06 2.07 -13.54
C GLN A 89 8.70 1.11 -12.41
N VAL A 90 8.13 -0.07 -12.72
CA VAL A 90 7.89 -1.13 -11.73
C VAL A 90 9.18 -1.57 -11.05
N ASN A 91 10.27 -1.76 -11.81
CA ASN A 91 11.57 -2.11 -11.23
C ASN A 91 12.10 -1.00 -10.30
N THR A 92 12.02 0.27 -10.72
CA THR A 92 12.43 1.40 -9.88
C THR A 92 11.60 1.49 -8.60
N LEU A 93 10.27 1.40 -8.71
CA LEU A 93 9.35 1.45 -7.58
C LEU A 93 9.53 0.25 -6.65
N TYR A 94 9.76 -0.95 -7.18
CA TYR A 94 10.08 -2.13 -6.37
C TYR A 94 11.36 -1.93 -5.55
N ASN A 95 12.42 -1.42 -6.18
CA ASN A 95 13.67 -1.12 -5.47
C ASN A 95 13.45 -0.07 -4.37
N ALA A 96 12.58 0.92 -4.60
CA ALA A 96 12.21 1.88 -3.58
C ALA A 96 11.49 1.22 -2.38
N LEU A 97 10.61 0.23 -2.62
CA LEU A 97 9.93 -0.53 -1.56
C LEU A 97 10.90 -1.34 -0.67
N LEU A 98 12.12 -1.61 -1.14
CA LEU A 98 13.15 -2.30 -0.37
C LEU A 98 13.94 -1.36 0.55
N ILE A 99 13.81 -0.04 0.38
CA ILE A 99 14.47 0.94 1.24
C ILE A 99 13.73 0.94 2.60
N GLN A 100 14.46 0.63 3.67
CA GLN A 100 13.93 0.68 5.03
C GLN A 100 14.41 1.97 5.72
N PRO A 101 13.50 2.82 6.22
CA PRO A 101 13.90 3.93 7.06
C PRO A 101 14.40 3.43 8.41
N LYS A 102 15.31 4.18 9.04
CA LYS A 102 15.86 3.83 10.36
C LYS A 102 14.81 3.94 11.47
N VAL A 103 13.83 4.82 11.28
CA VAL A 103 12.71 5.08 12.19
C VAL A 103 11.45 5.23 11.34
N PHE A 104 10.34 4.62 11.76
CA PHE A 104 9.06 4.71 11.07
C PHE A 104 8.71 6.18 10.78
N GLY A 105 8.36 6.53 9.55
CA GLY A 105 7.94 7.90 9.19
C GLY A 105 9.04 8.97 9.21
N VAL A 106 10.31 8.63 9.45
CA VAL A 106 11.46 9.55 9.33
C VAL A 106 12.32 9.14 8.14
N ASP A 107 12.69 10.09 7.29
CA ASP A 107 13.53 9.87 6.11
C ASP A 107 13.02 8.73 5.21
N ASN A 108 11.70 8.67 5.02
CA ASN A 108 11.03 7.65 4.22
C ASN A 108 11.22 7.92 2.72
N LYS A 109 12.43 7.63 2.21
CA LYS A 109 12.78 7.75 0.78
C LYS A 109 11.87 6.92 -0.12
N THR A 110 11.34 5.80 0.38
CA THR A 110 10.35 5.00 -0.36
C THR A 110 9.13 5.85 -0.69
N GLN A 111 8.59 6.58 0.28
CA GLN A 111 7.43 7.45 0.07
C GLN A 111 7.75 8.57 -0.93
N ASP A 112 8.91 9.21 -0.81
CA ASP A 112 9.31 10.30 -1.72
C ASP A 112 9.38 9.82 -3.17
N ILE A 113 10.02 8.66 -3.40
CA ILE A 113 10.11 8.05 -4.73
C ILE A 113 8.70 7.66 -5.19
N TRP A 114 7.92 6.96 -4.37
CA TRP A 114 6.58 6.51 -4.72
C TRP A 114 5.66 7.67 -5.12
N ASP A 115 5.65 8.73 -4.32
CA ASP A 115 4.87 9.95 -4.59
C ASP A 115 5.31 10.64 -5.88
N SER A 116 6.61 10.63 -6.22
CA SER A 116 7.08 11.21 -7.49
C SER A 116 6.47 10.52 -8.72
N TYR A 117 6.18 9.22 -8.64
CA TYR A 117 5.52 8.47 -9.71
C TYR A 117 4.01 8.61 -9.63
N VAL A 118 3.41 8.52 -8.43
CA VAL A 118 1.96 8.58 -8.25
C VAL A 118 1.40 9.97 -8.55
N LEU A 119 2.13 11.03 -8.22
CA LEU A 119 1.71 12.42 -8.46
C LEU A 119 2.04 12.91 -9.87
N ASN A 120 2.74 12.10 -10.68
CA ASN A 120 3.01 12.42 -12.07
C ASN A 120 1.77 12.12 -12.95
N PRO A 121 1.18 13.14 -13.60
CA PRO A 121 -0.03 12.96 -14.41
C PRO A 121 0.16 12.08 -15.64
N GLN A 122 1.40 11.84 -16.09
CA GLN A 122 1.69 10.90 -17.17
C GLN A 122 1.52 9.44 -16.73
N ASN A 123 1.73 9.16 -15.44
CA ASN A 123 1.59 7.82 -14.88
C ASN A 123 0.21 7.58 -14.28
N CYS A 124 -0.43 8.62 -13.73
CA CYS A 124 -1.61 8.46 -12.89
C CYS A 124 -2.70 9.52 -13.12
N LYS A 125 -3.95 9.08 -13.00
CA LYS A 125 -5.13 9.94 -12.87
C LYS A 125 -5.53 10.03 -11.40
N LEU A 126 -5.61 11.25 -10.86
CA LEU A 126 -5.95 11.51 -9.46
C LEU A 126 -7.24 12.33 -9.35
N SER A 127 -8.01 12.07 -8.30
CA SER A 127 -9.18 12.89 -7.89
C SER A 127 -8.81 14.34 -7.54
N ASN A 128 -7.95 14.52 -6.52
CA ASN A 128 -7.45 15.81 -6.04
C ASN A 128 -5.98 15.66 -5.66
N LYS A 129 -5.07 16.17 -6.51
CA LYS A 129 -3.62 15.98 -6.38
C LYS A 129 -3.05 16.53 -5.06
N ASN A 130 -3.51 17.69 -4.62
CA ASN A 130 -2.96 18.35 -3.43
C ASN A 130 -3.37 17.59 -2.17
N LEU A 131 -4.66 17.25 -2.05
CA LEU A 131 -5.16 16.53 -0.90
C LEU A 131 -4.66 15.08 -0.87
N PHE A 132 -4.45 14.45 -2.04
CA PHE A 132 -3.80 13.15 -2.15
C PHE A 132 -2.38 13.17 -1.59
N LYS A 133 -1.56 14.16 -1.99
CA LYS A 133 -0.19 14.34 -1.47
C LYS A 133 -0.14 14.57 0.04
N GLU A 134 -1.13 15.25 0.61
CA GLU A 134 -1.21 15.43 2.07
C GLU A 134 -1.59 14.13 2.77
N SER A 135 -2.47 13.34 2.17
CA SER A 135 -2.95 12.08 2.75
C SER A 135 -1.89 10.98 2.82
N THR A 136 -0.79 11.08 2.06
CA THR A 136 0.33 10.13 2.08
C THR A 136 1.40 10.49 3.10
N LYS A 137 1.33 11.66 3.74
CA LYS A 137 2.33 12.11 4.72
C LYS A 137 1.92 11.77 6.14
N LEU A 138 2.66 10.86 6.77
CA LEU A 138 2.58 10.59 8.20
C LEU A 138 3.21 11.75 8.99
N ASP A 139 2.48 12.31 9.97
CA ASP A 139 3.01 13.33 10.88
C ASP A 139 3.90 12.66 11.94
N LYS A 140 5.10 13.23 12.12
CA LYS A 140 6.11 12.74 13.07
C LYS A 140 5.58 12.54 14.49
N LYS A 141 4.57 13.31 14.91
CA LYS A 141 3.99 13.20 16.26
C LYS A 141 3.15 11.93 16.49
N TYR A 142 2.73 11.24 15.42
CA TYR A 142 1.99 9.97 15.50
C TYR A 142 2.86 8.75 15.19
N ILE A 143 4.18 8.94 15.03
CA ILE A 143 5.13 7.83 14.98
C ILE A 143 5.21 7.23 16.38
N PRO A 144 4.91 5.93 16.58
CA PRO A 144 5.10 5.29 17.87
C PRO A 144 6.57 5.39 18.29
N ARG A 145 6.83 5.89 19.50
CA ARG A 145 8.17 5.81 20.10
C ARG A 145 8.31 4.41 20.70
N PHE A 146 9.06 3.54 20.04
CA PHE A 146 9.45 2.23 20.57
C PHE A 146 10.73 2.35 21.39
#